data_AF-A0A2A4EQ49-F1
#
_entry.id   AF-A0A2A4EQ49-F1
#
_cell.length_a   1.000
_cell.length_b   1.000
_cell.length_c   1.000
_cell.angle_alpha   90.00
_cell.angle_beta   90.00
_cell.angle_gamma   90.00
#
_symmetry.space_group_name_H-M   'P 1'
#
loop_
_entity.id
_entity.type
_entity.pdbx_description
1 polymer ?
#
loop_
_entity_poly.entity_id
_entity_poly.type
_entity_poly.pdbx_seq_one_letter_code
_entity_poly.pdbx_strand_id
1 'polypeptide(L)'
;MKLASRFGTRAARVSQQGQRGASLLEAIAYLGIAAIVVIGAVALLNGAFTSAGSNAVAEQVNSIQTGVKKLYMAQGNGYTGVSDQILSKAGVFPGDLAVDATSGNATNSWGGAVTVVVSTASPSQFTIAFANVPKAVCISAVTAGGSWAAIGTNTTASILPLPPSLTNAETACPGDNNTITWTSN
;
A
#
# COMPACT_ATOMS: atom_id res chain seq x y z
N MET A 1 -80.02 -45.60 -40.85
CA MET A 1 -79.81 -44.14 -40.87
C MET A 1 -79.09 -43.78 -39.56
N LYS A 2 -77.76 -43.62 -39.61
CA LYS A 2 -76.88 -43.47 -38.43
C LYS A 2 -76.78 -41.99 -38.04
N LEU A 3 -77.08 -41.68 -36.77
CA LEU A 3 -76.73 -40.42 -36.12
C LEU A 3 -75.20 -40.30 -35.99
N ALA A 4 -74.65 -39.11 -36.23
CA ALA A 4 -73.33 -38.73 -35.77
C ALA A 4 -73.35 -37.28 -35.29
N SER A 5 -73.38 -37.09 -33.97
CA SER A 5 -73.17 -35.82 -33.29
C SER A 5 -71.67 -35.48 -33.30
N ARG A 6 -71.32 -34.24 -33.67
CA ARG A 6 -69.96 -33.73 -33.59
C ARG A 6 -69.82 -32.85 -32.35
N PHE A 7 -69.10 -33.32 -31.34
CA PHE A 7 -68.64 -32.51 -30.22
C PHE A 7 -67.44 -31.66 -30.66
N GLY A 8 -67.58 -30.34 -30.62
CA GLY A 8 -66.50 -29.38 -30.87
C GLY A 8 -65.81 -28.98 -29.57
N THR A 9 -64.55 -29.38 -29.41
CA THR A 9 -63.70 -28.98 -28.28
C THR A 9 -63.17 -27.57 -28.52
N ARG A 10 -63.62 -26.57 -27.76
CA ARG A 10 -63.03 -25.22 -27.77
C ARG A 10 -61.77 -25.22 -26.88
N ALA A 11 -60.61 -25.03 -27.48
CA ALA A 11 -59.36 -24.77 -26.75
C ALA A 11 -59.38 -23.34 -26.19
N ALA A 12 -59.37 -23.21 -24.87
CA ALA A 12 -59.21 -21.92 -24.20
C ALA A 12 -57.75 -21.46 -24.33
N ARG A 13 -57.52 -20.31 -24.97
CA ARG A 13 -56.21 -19.63 -24.94
C ARG A 13 -56.06 -18.91 -23.60
N VAL A 14 -55.18 -19.41 -22.75
CA VAL A 14 -54.73 -18.71 -21.55
C VAL A 14 -53.80 -17.58 -21.98
N SER A 15 -54.20 -16.33 -21.78
CA SER A 15 -53.34 -15.16 -22.00
C SER A 15 -52.39 -15.00 -20.81
N GLN A 16 -51.09 -15.23 -21.03
CA GLN A 16 -50.06 -14.85 -20.05
C GLN A 16 -49.88 -13.32 -20.11
N GLN A 17 -50.56 -12.60 -19.23
CA GLN A 17 -50.23 -11.21 -18.92
C GLN A 17 -48.92 -11.19 -18.14
N GLY A 18 -47.86 -10.71 -18.78
CA GLY A 18 -46.51 -10.67 -18.20
C GLY A 18 -46.45 -9.86 -16.91
N GLN A 19 -45.87 -10.48 -15.88
CA GLN A 19 -45.58 -9.88 -14.57
C GLN A 19 -44.47 -8.83 -14.68
N ARG A 20 -44.78 -7.65 -15.26
CA ARG A 20 -43.81 -6.56 -15.39
C ARG A 20 -43.43 -5.90 -14.05
N GLY A 21 -44.21 -6.12 -12.98
CA GLY A 21 -43.93 -5.62 -11.63
C GLY A 21 -42.94 -6.47 -10.82
N ALA A 22 -42.88 -7.78 -11.05
CA ALA A 22 -41.96 -8.68 -10.35
C ALA A 22 -40.50 -8.50 -10.81
N SER A 23 -40.30 -8.13 -12.08
CA SER A 23 -38.96 -7.94 -12.68
C SER A 23 -38.17 -6.75 -12.10
N LEU A 24 -38.84 -5.68 -11.65
CA LEU A 24 -38.14 -4.51 -11.08
C LEU A 24 -37.57 -4.80 -9.69
N LEU A 25 -38.32 -5.52 -8.85
CA LEU A 25 -37.85 -5.90 -7.51
C LEU A 25 -36.73 -6.95 -7.58
N GLU A 26 -36.84 -7.88 -8.52
CA GLU A 26 -35.79 -8.87 -8.82
C GLU A 26 -34.50 -8.21 -9.32
N ALA A 27 -34.61 -7.20 -10.19
CA ALA A 27 -33.46 -6.41 -10.64
C ALA A 27 -32.78 -5.66 -9.49
N ILE A 28 -33.56 -5.06 -8.58
CA ILE A 28 -33.01 -4.38 -7.38
C ILE A 28 -32.32 -5.38 -6.45
N ALA A 29 -32.88 -6.58 -6.30
CA ALA A 29 -32.25 -7.64 -5.50
C ALA A 29 -30.89 -8.04 -6.09
N TYR A 30 -30.77 -8.19 -7.41
CA TYR A 30 -29.50 -8.47 -8.08
C TYR A 30 -28.49 -7.32 -7.93
N LEU A 31 -28.93 -6.07 -8.07
CA LEU A 31 -28.06 -4.90 -7.85
C LEU A 31 -27.59 -4.81 -6.40
N GLY A 32 -28.44 -5.14 -5.42
CA GLY A 32 -28.09 -5.20 -4.01
C GLY A 32 -27.02 -6.25 -3.72
N ILE A 33 -27.19 -7.47 -4.25
CA ILE A 33 -26.19 -8.54 -4.12
C ILE A 33 -24.89 -8.13 -4.80
N ALA A 34 -24.95 -7.58 -6.02
CA ALA A 34 -23.77 -7.12 -6.76
C ALA A 34 -23.01 -6.04 -5.98
N ALA A 35 -23.71 -5.07 -5.39
CA ALA A 35 -23.10 -4.02 -4.58
C ALA A 35 -22.35 -4.58 -3.35
N ILE A 36 -22.94 -5.53 -2.63
CA ILE A 36 -22.31 -6.17 -1.47
C ILE A 36 -21.05 -6.93 -1.89
N VAL A 37 -21.10 -7.66 -3.00
CA VAL A 37 -19.94 -8.39 -3.54
C VAL A 37 -18.80 -7.43 -3.89
N VAL A 38 -19.11 -6.31 -4.55
CA VAL A 38 -18.10 -5.30 -4.93
C VAL A 38 -17.46 -4.67 -3.69
N ILE A 39 -18.25 -4.29 -2.68
CA ILE A 39 -17.73 -3.73 -1.43
C ILE A 39 -16.82 -4.73 -0.71
N GLY A 40 -17.23 -5.99 -0.62
CA GLY A 40 -16.43 -7.06 -0.03
C GLY A 40 -15.11 -7.28 -0.76
N ALA A 41 -15.14 -7.30 -2.10
CA ALA A 41 -13.94 -7.45 -2.92
C ALA A 41 -12.95 -6.28 -2.75
N VAL A 42 -13.45 -5.04 -2.72
CA VAL A 42 -12.60 -3.85 -2.52
C VAL A 42 -11.96 -3.84 -1.13
N ALA A 43 -12.71 -4.21 -0.08
CA ALA A 43 -12.17 -4.28 1.27
C ALA A 43 -11.02 -5.30 1.39
N LEU A 44 -11.20 -6.49 0.81
CA LEU A 44 -10.15 -7.52 0.76
C LEU A 44 -8.92 -7.06 -0.03
N LEU A 45 -9.14 -6.41 -1.18
CA LEU A 45 -8.06 -5.89 -2.01
C LEU A 45 -7.26 -4.79 -1.29
N ASN A 46 -7.93 -3.84 -0.64
CA ASN A 46 -7.28 -2.78 0.12
C ASN A 46 -6.45 -3.34 1.29
N GLY A 47 -6.98 -4.36 1.97
CA GLY A 47 -6.24 -5.09 2.99
C GLY A 47 -4.97 -5.76 2.42
N ALA A 48 -5.09 -6.43 1.27
CA ALA A 48 -3.96 -7.07 0.60
C ALA A 48 -2.88 -6.06 0.18
N PHE A 49 -3.26 -4.92 -0.41
CA PHE A 49 -2.31 -3.87 -0.79
C PHE A 49 -1.63 -3.21 0.40
N THR A 50 -2.35 -3.02 1.51
CA THR A 50 -1.76 -2.52 2.75
C THR A 50 -0.71 -3.50 3.26
N SER A 51 -1.05 -4.78 3.39
CA SER A 51 -0.12 -5.81 3.86
C SER A 51 1.10 -5.96 2.96
N ALA A 52 0.90 -6.00 1.64
CA ALA A 52 1.99 -6.09 0.67
C ALA A 52 2.89 -4.84 0.74
N GLY A 53 2.30 -3.65 0.79
CA GLY A 53 3.03 -2.38 0.92
C GLY A 53 3.85 -2.30 2.21
N SER A 54 3.26 -2.67 3.35
CA SER A 54 3.96 -2.66 4.64
C SER A 54 5.13 -3.64 4.69
N ASN A 55 4.96 -4.85 4.16
CA ASN A 55 6.03 -5.84 4.09
C ASN A 55 7.15 -5.38 3.16
N ALA A 56 6.79 -4.86 1.97
CA ALA A 56 7.75 -4.32 1.02
C ALA A 56 8.57 -3.18 1.64
N VAL A 57 7.93 -2.22 2.30
CA VAL A 57 8.64 -1.11 2.98
C VAL A 57 9.59 -1.66 4.05
N ALA A 58 9.14 -2.62 4.87
CA ALA A 58 9.99 -3.21 5.90
C ALA A 58 11.22 -3.91 5.31
N GLU A 59 11.05 -4.73 4.28
CA GLU A 59 12.15 -5.42 3.60
C GLU A 59 13.10 -4.43 2.91
N GLN A 60 12.54 -3.45 2.19
CA GLN A 60 13.31 -2.46 1.46
C GLN A 60 14.16 -1.61 2.39
N VAL A 61 13.58 -1.09 3.47
CA VAL A 61 14.29 -0.18 4.37
C VAL A 61 15.40 -0.92 5.15
N ASN A 62 15.18 -2.18 5.55
CA ASN A 62 16.21 -3.02 6.17
C ASN A 62 17.34 -3.38 5.18
N SER A 63 16.98 -3.66 3.92
CA SER A 63 17.96 -3.95 2.87
C SER A 63 18.83 -2.74 2.55
N ILE A 64 18.23 -1.55 2.43
CA ILE A 64 18.96 -0.29 2.25
C ILE A 64 19.86 -0.04 3.46
N GLN A 65 19.36 -0.16 4.69
CA GLN A 65 20.17 0.03 5.90
C GLN A 65 21.41 -0.88 5.89
N THR A 66 21.21 -2.16 5.57
CA THR A 66 22.28 -3.15 5.52
C THR A 66 23.28 -2.84 4.39
N GLY A 67 22.78 -2.47 3.21
CA GLY A 67 23.61 -2.13 2.05
C GLY A 67 24.47 -0.89 2.30
N VAL A 68 23.89 0.18 2.86
CA VAL A 68 24.62 1.39 3.24
C VAL A 68 25.70 1.07 4.27
N LYS A 69 25.35 0.33 5.34
CA LYS A 69 26.33 -0.10 6.34
C LYS A 69 27.48 -0.87 5.70
N LYS A 70 27.19 -1.92 4.95
CA LYS A 70 28.20 -2.76 4.30
C LYS A 70 29.13 -1.93 3.38
N LEU A 71 28.58 -0.98 2.64
CA LEU A 71 29.35 -0.15 1.70
C LEU A 71 30.29 0.83 2.40
N TYR A 72 29.90 1.35 3.58
CA TYR A 72 30.65 2.39 4.30
C TYR A 72 31.41 1.90 5.55
N MET A 73 31.17 0.67 6.00
CA MET A 73 31.81 0.10 7.20
C MET A 73 33.35 0.14 7.18
N ALA A 74 33.96 0.04 5.99
CA ALA A 74 35.42 0.06 5.84
C ALA A 74 36.02 1.47 5.59
N GLN A 75 35.19 2.51 5.44
CA GLN A 75 35.66 3.82 4.96
C GLN A 75 36.22 4.74 6.06
N GLY A 76 36.09 4.38 7.35
CA GLY A 76 36.71 5.07 8.48
C GLY A 76 36.23 6.51 8.76
N ASN A 77 35.52 7.13 7.82
CA ASN A 77 34.99 8.49 7.86
C ASN A 77 33.46 8.54 8.10
N GLY A 78 32.89 7.47 8.67
CA GLY A 78 31.45 7.29 8.81
C GLY A 78 30.74 7.11 7.47
N TYR A 79 29.61 7.78 7.29
CA TYR A 79 28.80 7.71 6.07
C TYR A 79 29.00 8.92 5.16
N THR A 80 30.04 9.73 5.39
CA THR A 80 30.29 10.93 4.58
C THR A 80 30.38 10.59 3.09
N GLY A 81 29.74 11.40 2.24
CA GLY A 81 29.71 11.16 0.80
C GLY A 81 28.60 10.21 0.31
N VAL A 82 27.76 9.65 1.20
CA VAL A 82 26.54 8.96 0.76
C VAL A 82 25.71 9.90 -0.11
N SER A 83 25.32 9.39 -1.28
CA SER A 83 24.39 10.01 -2.22
C SER A 83 23.63 8.91 -2.94
N ASP A 84 22.39 9.20 -3.35
CA ASP A 84 21.55 8.23 -4.06
C ASP A 84 22.23 7.73 -5.36
N GLN A 85 23.03 8.57 -6.02
CA GLN A 85 23.81 8.16 -7.19
C GLN A 85 24.86 7.09 -6.88
N ILE A 86 25.57 7.20 -5.75
CA ILE A 86 26.55 6.19 -5.32
C ILE A 86 25.82 4.91 -4.90
N LEU A 87 24.73 5.04 -4.13
CA LEU A 87 23.94 3.90 -3.66
C LEU A 87 23.32 3.11 -4.82
N SER A 88 22.78 3.80 -5.82
CA SER A 88 22.27 3.22 -7.06
C SER A 88 23.36 2.45 -7.81
N LYS A 89 24.52 3.07 -8.05
CA LYS A 89 25.65 2.42 -8.73
C LYS A 89 26.21 1.22 -7.95
N ALA A 90 26.15 1.26 -6.63
CA ALA A 90 26.56 0.17 -5.76
C ALA A 90 25.50 -0.92 -5.59
N GLY A 91 24.31 -0.77 -6.19
CA GLY A 91 23.22 -1.75 -6.08
C GLY A 91 22.63 -1.86 -4.67
N VAL A 92 22.65 -0.76 -3.90
CA VAL A 92 22.11 -0.73 -2.53
C VAL A 92 20.58 -0.66 -2.53
N PHE A 93 19.97 -0.04 -3.55
CA PHE A 93 18.52 -0.03 -3.68
C PHE A 93 18.01 -1.41 -4.12
N PRO A 94 17.02 -1.99 -3.42
CA PRO A 94 16.33 -3.21 -3.83
C PRO A 94 15.75 -3.13 -5.24
N GLY A 95 15.71 -4.26 -5.95
CA GLY A 95 15.30 -4.33 -7.35
C GLY A 95 13.81 -4.09 -7.62
N ASP A 96 12.99 -4.04 -6.57
CA ASP A 96 11.57 -3.70 -6.61
C ASP A 96 11.31 -2.20 -6.41
N LEU A 97 12.35 -1.41 -6.11
CA LEU A 97 12.29 0.05 -6.23
C LEU A 97 12.61 0.46 -7.67
N ALA A 98 11.83 1.42 -8.19
CA ALA A 98 12.17 2.04 -9.46
C ALA A 98 13.33 3.03 -9.24
N VAL A 99 14.41 2.88 -10.00
CA VAL A 99 15.60 3.73 -9.90
C VAL A 99 15.88 4.37 -11.25
N ASP A 100 15.95 5.70 -11.28
CA ASP A 100 16.33 6.44 -12.48
C ASP A 100 17.82 6.23 -12.77
N ALA A 101 18.14 5.71 -13.94
CA ALA A 101 19.51 5.33 -14.30
C ALA A 101 20.47 6.53 -14.45
N THR A 102 19.94 7.73 -14.69
CA THR A 102 20.77 8.92 -14.93
C THR A 102 21.11 9.63 -13.62
N SER A 103 20.07 9.88 -12.82
CA SER A 103 20.15 10.62 -11.55
C SER A 103 20.43 9.72 -10.34
N GLY A 104 20.11 8.43 -10.42
CA GLY A 104 20.22 7.49 -9.31
C GLY A 104 19.08 7.59 -8.29
N ASN A 105 18.08 8.45 -8.54
CA ASN A 105 16.95 8.65 -7.64
C ASN A 105 16.08 7.39 -7.60
N ALA A 106 15.72 6.95 -6.40
CA ALA A 106 14.81 5.84 -6.18
C ALA A 106 13.39 6.34 -5.87
N THR A 107 12.39 5.60 -6.34
CA THR A 107 10.97 5.87 -6.06
C THR A 107 10.27 4.59 -5.61
N ASN A 108 9.39 4.73 -4.62
CA ASN A 108 8.57 3.64 -4.09
C ASN A 108 7.31 3.38 -4.96
N SER A 109 6.54 2.37 -4.58
CA SER A 109 5.33 1.92 -5.28
C SER A 109 4.21 2.98 -5.40
N TRP A 110 4.28 4.06 -4.62
CA TRP A 110 3.32 5.17 -4.63
C TRP A 110 3.88 6.41 -5.35
N GLY A 111 5.02 6.28 -6.04
CA GLY A 111 5.68 7.40 -6.73
C GLY A 111 6.32 8.41 -5.78
N GLY A 112 6.49 8.06 -4.50
CA GLY A 112 7.24 8.87 -3.55
C GLY A 112 8.75 8.61 -3.65
N ALA A 113 9.54 9.65 -3.41
CA ALA A 113 10.99 9.52 -3.37
C ALA A 113 11.45 8.61 -2.22
N VAL A 114 12.48 7.83 -2.49
CA VAL A 114 13.26 7.07 -1.49
C VAL A 114 14.65 7.67 -1.45
N THR A 115 15.00 8.30 -0.33
CA THR A 115 16.25 9.06 -0.20
C THR A 115 17.08 8.59 0.97
N VAL A 116 18.40 8.59 0.81
CA VAL A 116 19.33 8.32 1.91
C VAL A 116 20.22 9.54 2.18
N VAL A 117 20.15 10.07 3.39
CA VAL A 117 20.84 11.32 3.75
C VAL A 117 21.66 11.15 5.02
N VAL A 118 22.93 11.57 4.99
CA VAL A 118 23.83 11.57 6.15
C VAL A 118 23.45 12.71 7.09
N SER A 119 23.48 12.45 8.39
CA SER A 119 23.34 13.51 9.38
C SER A 119 24.55 14.43 9.33
N THR A 120 24.32 15.73 9.09
CA THR A 120 25.37 16.75 9.13
C THR A 120 25.91 16.98 10.55
N ALA A 121 25.10 16.70 11.57
CA ALA A 121 25.48 16.82 12.98
C ALA A 121 26.27 15.58 13.47
N SER A 122 25.97 14.41 12.93
CA SER A 122 26.58 13.14 13.31
C SER A 122 26.89 12.32 12.04
N PRO A 123 28.09 12.46 11.44
CA PRO A 123 28.43 11.75 10.20
C PRO A 123 28.47 10.22 10.32
N SER A 124 28.41 9.69 11.54
CA SER A 124 28.19 8.28 11.87
C SER A 124 26.71 7.89 11.86
N GLN A 125 25.81 8.74 11.35
CA GLN A 125 24.40 8.45 11.21
C GLN A 125 23.91 8.80 9.82
N PHE A 126 22.96 8.01 9.33
CA PHE A 126 22.22 8.31 8.11
C PHE A 126 20.74 8.05 8.32
N THR A 127 19.94 8.67 7.46
CA THR A 127 18.50 8.51 7.43
C THR A 127 18.08 7.88 6.12
N ILE A 128 17.06 7.05 6.16
CA ILE A 128 16.35 6.53 5.00
C ILE A 128 14.95 7.14 5.07
N ALA A 129 14.50 7.79 4.01
CA ALA A 129 13.16 8.38 3.97
C ALA A 129 12.34 7.86 2.80
N PHE A 130 11.06 7.59 3.04
CA PHE A 130 10.05 7.21 2.05
C PHE A 130 8.94 8.25 2.05
N ALA A 131 8.69 8.91 0.91
CA ALA A 131 7.61 9.89 0.75
C ALA A 131 6.31 9.26 0.16
N ASN A 132 5.20 10.01 0.16
CA ASN A 132 3.91 9.60 -0.41
C ASN A 132 3.39 8.23 0.09
N VAL A 133 3.66 7.86 1.34
CA VAL A 133 3.24 6.58 1.91
C VAL A 133 1.78 6.69 2.41
N PRO A 134 0.86 5.80 1.97
CA PRO A 134 -0.53 5.79 2.43
C PRO A 134 -0.66 5.58 3.93
N LYS A 135 -1.78 6.04 4.52
CA LYS A 135 -1.98 6.07 5.97
C LYS A 135 -1.75 4.71 6.63
N ALA A 136 -2.42 3.68 6.12
CA ALA A 136 -2.40 2.35 6.73
C ALA A 136 -1.00 1.71 6.69
N VAL A 137 -0.28 1.92 5.58
CA VAL A 137 1.11 1.48 5.45
C VAL A 137 2.02 2.27 6.37
N CYS A 138 1.82 3.59 6.49
CA CYS A 138 2.61 4.43 7.39
C CYS A 138 2.52 3.95 8.84
N ILE A 139 1.31 3.74 9.35
CA ILE A 139 1.08 3.23 10.71
C ILE A 139 1.78 1.89 10.91
N SER A 140 1.62 0.97 9.96
CA SER A 140 2.24 -0.35 10.02
C SER A 140 3.77 -0.27 9.96
N ALA A 141 4.34 0.59 9.11
CA ALA A 141 5.78 0.68 8.90
C ALA A 141 6.50 1.34 10.08
N VAL A 142 5.91 2.35 10.71
CA VAL A 142 6.51 2.97 11.92
C VAL A 142 6.43 2.03 13.12
N THR A 143 5.45 1.11 13.17
CA THR A 143 5.26 0.15 14.27
C THR A 143 5.90 -1.21 14.03
N ALA A 144 6.44 -1.47 12.83
CA ALA A 144 7.07 -2.75 12.46
C ALA A 144 8.32 -3.11 13.29
N GLY A 145 8.84 -2.18 14.11
CA GLY A 145 10.05 -2.38 14.92
C GLY A 145 11.34 -2.32 14.08
N GLY A 146 12.42 -2.89 14.63
CA GLY A 146 13.74 -2.90 14.00
C GLY A 146 14.80 -2.11 14.76
N SER A 147 16.05 -2.22 14.30
CA SER A 147 17.22 -1.61 14.95
C SER A 147 17.47 -0.20 14.42
N TRP A 148 16.57 0.71 14.78
CA TRP A 148 16.63 2.14 14.42
C TRP A 148 17.04 2.99 15.63
N ALA A 149 17.87 4.00 15.39
CA ALA A 149 18.19 5.01 16.40
C ALA A 149 16.99 5.94 16.67
N ALA A 150 16.23 6.25 15.62
CA ALA A 150 15.00 7.03 15.68
C ALA A 150 14.10 6.71 14.48
N ILE A 151 12.78 6.85 14.66
CA ILE A 151 11.81 6.83 13.57
C ILE A 151 11.01 8.13 13.67
N GLY A 152 10.84 8.82 12.55
CA GLY A 152 10.01 10.02 12.47
C GLY A 152 9.09 10.02 11.25
N THR A 153 8.10 10.92 11.26
CA THR A 153 7.18 11.11 10.13
C THR A 153 6.94 12.58 9.81
N ASN A 154 6.77 12.92 8.53
CA ASN A 154 6.37 14.20 7.95
C ASN A 154 7.28 15.40 8.28
N THR A 155 7.51 15.70 9.55
CA THR A 155 8.34 16.80 10.05
C THR A 155 9.35 16.31 11.09
N THR A 156 10.39 17.10 11.32
CA THR A 156 11.47 16.86 12.29
C THR A 156 11.01 16.81 13.76
N ALA A 157 9.76 17.19 14.07
CA ALA A 157 9.18 17.15 15.42
C ALA A 157 8.45 15.84 15.76
N SER A 158 8.31 14.91 14.80
CA SER A 158 7.55 13.67 14.99
C SER A 158 8.47 12.48 15.30
N ILE A 159 9.54 12.68 16.08
CA ILE A 159 10.35 11.55 16.55
C ILE A 159 9.49 10.72 17.49
N LEU A 160 9.21 9.49 17.08
CA LEU A 160 8.39 8.57 17.85
C LEU A 160 9.21 7.97 18.99
N PRO A 161 8.66 7.86 20.21
CA PRO A 161 9.28 7.04 21.23
C PRO A 161 9.36 5.59 20.75
N LEU A 162 10.49 4.92 20.94
CA LEU A 162 10.65 3.51 20.56
C LEU A 162 10.39 2.60 21.79
N PRO A 163 9.52 1.57 21.66
CA PRO A 163 8.67 1.26 20.51
C PRO A 163 7.46 2.21 20.39
N PRO A 164 7.05 2.61 19.18
CA PRO A 164 5.90 3.49 19.00
C PRO A 164 4.59 2.80 19.40
N SER A 165 3.75 3.52 20.16
CA SER A 165 2.37 3.11 20.42
C SER A 165 1.50 3.32 19.18
N LEU A 166 0.40 2.58 19.07
CA LEU A 166 -0.57 2.77 17.97
C LEU A 166 -1.15 4.19 17.96
N THR A 167 -1.42 4.77 19.13
CA THR A 167 -1.92 6.16 19.25
C THR A 167 -0.93 7.19 18.70
N ASN A 168 0.36 7.00 18.98
CA ASN A 168 1.39 7.89 18.44
C ASN A 168 1.54 7.70 16.93
N ALA A 169 1.48 6.45 16.44
CA ALA A 169 1.52 6.15 15.01
C ALA A 169 0.33 6.75 14.24
N GLU A 170 -0.89 6.67 14.79
CA GLU A 170 -2.08 7.29 14.19
C GLU A 170 -1.97 8.81 14.09
N THR A 171 -1.42 9.45 15.12
CA THR A 171 -1.19 10.90 15.14
C THR A 171 -0.08 11.29 14.14
N ALA A 172 0.96 10.46 14.06
CA ALA A 172 2.10 10.66 13.19
C ALA A 172 1.80 10.43 11.70
N CYS A 173 0.76 9.65 11.38
CA CYS A 173 0.33 9.31 10.01
C CYS A 173 -1.10 9.83 9.72
N PRO A 174 -1.31 11.15 9.54
CA PRO A 174 -2.65 11.74 9.48
C PRO A 174 -3.46 11.43 8.21
N GLY A 175 -2.80 11.20 7.07
CA GLY A 175 -3.46 11.05 5.75
C GLY A 175 -2.72 10.09 4.81
N ASP A 176 -2.97 10.16 3.50
CA ASP A 176 -2.38 9.22 2.52
C ASP A 176 -1.07 9.69 1.89
N ASN A 177 -0.57 10.87 2.29
CA ASN A 177 0.71 11.39 1.86
C ASN A 177 1.62 11.59 3.06
N ASN A 178 2.19 10.49 3.56
CA ASN A 178 3.15 10.56 4.66
C ASN A 178 4.58 10.44 4.14
N THR A 179 5.49 11.17 4.78
CA THR A 179 6.92 10.87 4.72
C THR A 179 7.33 10.13 5.98
N ILE A 180 8.06 9.03 5.87
CA ILE A 180 8.57 8.27 7.01
C ILE A 180 10.09 8.29 6.93
N THR A 181 10.76 8.58 8.04
CA THR A 181 12.22 8.71 8.12
C THR A 181 12.74 7.80 9.21
N TRP A 182 13.61 6.85 8.86
CA TRP A 182 14.31 5.98 9.78
C TRP A 182 15.76 6.43 9.92
N THR A 183 16.23 6.61 11.15
CA THR A 183 17.61 6.98 11.46
C THR A 183 18.40 5.76 11.89
N SER A 184 19.56 5.55 11.27
CA SER A 184 20.52 4.51 11.63
C SER A 184 21.82 5.13 12.14
N ASN A 185 22.45 4.47 13.12
CA ASN A 185 23.89 4.58 13.39
C ASN A 185 24.68 3.68 12.43
#